data_AF-H0ABN7-F1
#
_entry.id   AF-H0ABN7-F1
#
_cell.length_a   1.000
_cell.length_b   1.000
_cell.length_c   1.000
_cell.angle_alpha   90.00
_cell.angle_beta   90.00
_cell.angle_gamma   90.00
#
_symmetry.space_group_name_H-M   'P 1'
#
loop_
_entity.id
_entity.type
_entity.pdbx_description
1 polymer ?
#
loop_
_entity_poly.entity_id
_entity_poly.type
_entity_poly.pdbx_seq_one_letter_code
_entity_poly.pdbx_strand_id
1 'polypeptide(L)' 'MEKIRAIRTRLKEMRDEEEVTDEEYRKLYDMSKGGFFRDVKHLENHVENKLE' A
#
# COMPACT_ATOMS: atom_id res chain seq x y z
N MET A 1 -16.38 -3.03 -1.11
CA MET A 1 -15.72 -1.75 -1.49
C MET A 1 -14.93 -1.11 -0.35
N GLU A 2 -15.24 -1.37 0.92
CA GLU A 2 -14.56 -0.73 2.06
C GLU A 2 -13.09 -1.16 2.20
N LYS A 3 -12.76 -2.42 1.90
CA LYS A 3 -11.38 -2.93 1.97
C LYS A 3 -10.39 -2.18 1.07
N ILE A 4 -10.76 -1.92 -0.19
CA ILE A 4 -9.90 -1.18 -1.13
C ILE A 4 -9.74 0.29 -0.72
N ARG A 5 -10.75 0.87 -0.06
CA ARG A 5 -10.64 2.23 0.47
C ARG A 5 -9.64 2.27 1.63
N ALA A 6 -9.74 1.32 2.56
CA ALA A 6 -8.79 1.22 3.68
C ALA A 6 -7.34 1.07 3.19
N ILE A 7 -7.09 0.19 2.20
CA ILE A 7 -5.76 0.01 1.61
C ILE A 7 -5.23 1.30 0.98
N ARG A 8 -6.07 2.04 0.24
CA ARG A 8 -5.67 3.30 -0.41
C ARG A 8 -5.43 4.42 0.60
N THR A 9 -6.22 4.47 1.67
CA THR A 9 -6.00 5.41 2.78
C THR A 9 -4.65 5.14 3.41
N ARG A 10 -4.35 3.88 3.79
CA ARG A 10 -3.05 3.53 4.37
C ARG A 10 -1.90 3.84 3.43
N LEU A 11 -1.99 3.51 2.14
CA LEU A 11 -0.97 3.89 1.16
C LEU A 11 -0.69 5.39 1.11
N LYS A 12 -1.73 6.20 1.24
CA LYS A 12 -1.58 7.66 1.26
C LYS A 12 -0.90 8.12 2.55
N GLU A 13 -1.28 7.55 3.69
CA GLU A 13 -0.62 7.80 4.98
C GLU A 13 0.86 7.43 4.91
N MET A 14 1.21 6.23 4.46
CA MET A 14 2.60 5.78 4.31
C MET A 14 3.42 6.71 3.41
N ARG A 15 2.82 7.26 2.34
CA ARG A 15 3.49 8.24 1.48
C ARG A 15 3.67 9.58 2.19
N ASP A 16 2.64 10.05 2.89
CA ASP A 16 2.67 11.31 3.63
C ASP A 16 3.63 11.23 4.84
N GLU A 17 3.86 10.03 5.37
CA GLU A 17 4.83 9.67 6.42
C GLU A 17 6.24 9.36 5.88
N GLU A 18 6.45 9.45 4.55
CA GLU A 18 7.71 9.12 3.86
C GLU A 18 8.18 7.65 4.06
N GLU A 19 7.30 6.74 4.49
CA GLU A 19 7.57 5.28 4.58
C GLU A 19 7.71 4.64 3.19
N VAL A 20 7.11 5.25 2.17
CA VAL A 20 7.24 4.85 0.77
C VAL A 20 7.54 6.05 -0.12
N THR A 21 8.36 5.85 -1.14
CA THR A 21 8.60 6.86 -2.17
C THR A 21 7.38 7.06 -3.07
N ASP A 22 7.32 8.18 -3.78
CA ASP A 22 6.26 8.45 -4.78
C ASP A 22 6.17 7.35 -5.85
N GLU A 23 7.30 6.76 -6.24
CA GLU A 23 7.35 5.67 -7.20
C GLU A 23 6.77 4.37 -6.64
N GLU A 24 7.11 4.04 -5.39
CA GLU A 24 6.58 2.88 -4.69
C GLU A 24 5.08 3.02 -4.43
N TYR A 25 4.63 4.20 -4.00
CA TYR A 25 3.23 4.52 -3.84
C TYR A 25 2.43 4.20 -5.11
N ARG A 26 2.89 4.67 -6.28
CA ARG A 26 2.23 4.40 -7.57
C ARG A 26 2.16 2.91 -7.88
N LYS A 27 3.27 2.18 -7.72
CA LYS A 27 3.33 0.72 -7.93
C LYS A 27 2.35 -0.01 -7.01
N LEU A 28 2.36 0.30 -5.72
CA LEU A 28 1.48 -0.34 -4.73
C LEU A 28 0.01 0.02 -4.95
N TYR A 29 -0.28 1.23 -5.41
CA TYR A 29 -1.62 1.67 -5.75
C TYR A 29 -2.19 0.89 -6.95
N ASP A 30 -1.39 0.65 -7.97
CA ASP A 30 -1.77 -0.17 -9.14
C ASP A 30 -1.97 -1.65 -8.75
N MET A 31 -1.09 -2.20 -7.91
CA MET A 31 -1.27 -3.54 -7.34
C MET A 31 -2.57 -3.66 -6.53
N SER A 32 -2.91 -2.62 -5.75
CA SER A 32 -4.16 -2.54 -5.01
C SER A 32 -5.37 -2.52 -5.93
N LYS A 33 -5.30 -1.78 -7.05
CA LYS A 33 -6.34 -1.73 -8.08
C LYS A 33 -6.57 -3.11 -8.71
N GLY A 34 -5.52 -3.90 -8.88
CA GLY A 34 -5.58 -5.29 -9.37
C GLY A 34 -6.04 -6.32 -8.35
N GLY A 35 -6.28 -5.94 -7.08
CA GLY A 35 -6.73 -6.86 -6.03
C GLY A 35 -5.61 -7.73 -5.43
N PHE A 36 -4.34 -7.33 -5.57
CA PHE A 36 -3.20 -8.06 -5.02
C PHE A 36 -3.25 -8.14 -3.48
N PHE A 37 -3.67 -7.06 -2.82
CA PHE A 37 -3.77 -7.00 -1.37
C PHE A 37 -5.14 -7.46 -0.88
N ARG A 38 -5.13 -8.33 0.14
CA ARG A 38 -6.35 -8.92 0.73
C ARG A 38 -6.93 -8.01 1.82
N ASP A 39 -6.06 -7.26 2.48
CA ASP A 39 -6.31 -6.34 3.59
C ASP A 39 -5.10 -5.40 3.77
N VAL A 40 -5.20 -4.45 4.71
CA VAL A 40 -4.16 -3.47 5.02
C VAL A 40 -2.90 -4.15 5.58
N LYS A 41 -3.05 -5.21 6.38
CA LYS A 41 -1.90 -5.91 6.96
C LYS A 41 -1.07 -6.63 5.90
N HIS A 42 -1.71 -7.18 4.86
CA HIS A 42 -0.99 -7.74 3.71
C HIS A 42 -0.19 -6.67 2.96
N LEU A 43 -0.70 -5.44 2.86
CA LEU A 43 0.04 -4.32 2.29
C LEU A 43 1.26 -3.96 3.17
N GLU A 44 1.05 -3.75 4.47
CA GLU A 44 2.12 -3.35 5.40
C GLU A 44 3.25 -4.37 5.41
N ASN A 45 2.91 -5.66 5.56
CA ASN A 45 3.89 -6.74 5.48
C ASN A 45 4.65 -6.72 4.14
N HIS A 46 3.99 -6.40 3.02
CA HIS A 46 4.66 -6.36 1.71
C HIS A 46 5.61 -5.17 1.56
N VAL A 47 5.32 -4.05 2.22
CA VAL A 47 6.22 -2.89 2.28
C VAL A 47 7.40 -3.20 3.21
N GLU A 48 7.15 -3.74 4.40
CA GLU A 48 8.19 -4.13 5.36
C GLU A 48 9.14 -5.19 4.80
N ASN A 49 8.62 -6.26 4.18
CA ASN A 49 9.45 -7.32 3.60
C ASN A 49 10.28 -6.87 2.38
N LYS A 50 9.97 -5.73 1.77
CA LYS A 50 10.78 -5.16 0.68
C LYS A 50 11.96 -4.34 1.18
N LEU A 51 12.00 -4.01 2.47
CA LEU A 51 13.07 -3.24 3.11
C LEU A 51 14.21 -4.13 3.65
N GLU A 52 14.12 -5.47 3.50
CA GLU A 52 15.23 -6.43 3.72
C GLU A 52 16.03 -6.73 2.44
#